data_AF-A0A220S7D6-F1
#
_entry.id   AF-A0A220S7D6-F1
#
_cell.length_a   1.000
_cell.length_b   1.000
_cell.length_c   1.000
_cell.angle_alpha   90.00
_cell.angle_beta   90.00
_cell.angle_gamma   90.00
#
_symmetry.space_group_name_H-M   'P 1'
#
loop_
_entity.id
_entity.type
_entity.pdbx_description
1 polymer ?
#
loop_
_entity_poly.entity_id
_entity_poly.type
_entity_poly.pdbx_seq_one_letter_code
_entity_poly.pdbx_strand_id
1 'polypeptide(L)'
;MNQSKENEFVNDPEDLIWVNPDPISLNFDVASKKALAVPVKELTSGQQVMILRFTDIPFDAILPFGGAYKPDFKPQNGITLGKAYYFPYKTGPNASNFRGTVGNVDIPVSPSANDPHYVLTGEMNGCSLIVTKKTNETKCTVWHFPSPDSYKKEYDAFKKQFKNEIYGEIRYANYGGNVLKGEIDGVNYLYYNNASKKWQLSCIPISRVVTTDPQKLKLWNGNWVEKSSVPRFKKDIDFSKPIE
;
A
#
# COMPACT_ATOMS: atom_id res chain seq x y z
N MET A 1 -50.30 8.15 11.01
CA MET A 1 -49.29 7.09 10.84
C MET A 1 -48.45 7.47 9.64
N ASN A 2 -47.31 8.14 9.86
CA ASN A 2 -46.32 8.40 8.81
C ASN A 2 -45.06 7.64 9.22
N GLN A 3 -44.89 6.44 8.67
CA GLN A 3 -43.60 5.77 8.69
C GLN A 3 -42.71 6.52 7.68
N SER A 4 -41.85 7.39 8.19
CA SER A 4 -40.69 7.87 7.45
C SER A 4 -39.83 6.66 7.12
N LYS A 5 -39.69 6.38 5.83
CA LYS A 5 -38.70 5.45 5.30
C LYS A 5 -37.34 5.82 5.89
N GLU A 6 -36.79 4.91 6.69
CA GLU A 6 -35.40 4.95 7.09
C GLU A 6 -34.56 5.03 5.80
N ASN A 7 -33.73 6.07 5.72
CA ASN A 7 -32.69 6.13 4.70
C ASN A 7 -31.77 4.93 4.94
N GLU A 8 -31.90 3.92 4.08
CA GLU A 8 -30.89 2.90 3.89
C GLU A 8 -29.57 3.59 3.55
N PHE A 9 -28.66 3.67 4.54
CA PHE A 9 -27.25 3.95 4.29
C PHE A 9 -26.62 2.73 3.61
N VAL A 10 -26.91 2.53 2.33
CA VAL A 10 -26.10 1.71 1.45
C VAL A 10 -25.09 2.63 0.79
N ASN A 11 -23.84 2.51 1.22
CA ASN A 11 -22.65 2.46 0.37
C ASN A 11 -21.46 2.38 1.32
N ASP A 12 -21.10 1.15 1.70
CA ASP A 12 -19.74 0.88 2.19
C ASP A 12 -18.79 1.46 1.13
N PRO A 13 -17.85 2.35 1.48
CA PRO A 13 -16.93 2.88 0.48
C PRO A 13 -16.29 1.72 -0.27
N GLU A 14 -16.41 1.75 -1.59
CA GLU A 14 -15.72 0.81 -2.45
C GLU A 14 -14.22 0.97 -2.24
N ASP A 15 -13.46 -0.13 -2.28
CA ASP A 15 -12.00 -0.02 -2.23
C ASP A 15 -11.49 0.59 -3.56
N LEU A 16 -11.30 1.90 -3.57
CA LEU A 16 -10.97 2.70 -4.75
C LEU A 16 -9.60 2.33 -5.36
N ILE A 17 -8.65 1.85 -4.56
CA ILE A 17 -7.37 1.33 -5.07
C ILE A 17 -7.62 0.01 -5.81
N TRP A 18 -8.47 -0.86 -5.25
CA TRP A 18 -8.79 -2.15 -5.84
C TRP A 18 -9.53 -2.04 -7.18
N VAL A 19 -10.47 -1.10 -7.29
CA VAL A 19 -11.28 -0.94 -8.50
C VAL A 19 -10.66 0.03 -9.51
N ASN A 20 -9.48 0.59 -9.20
CA ASN A 20 -8.78 1.44 -10.15
C ASN A 20 -8.44 0.63 -11.42
N PRO A 21 -8.86 1.13 -12.61
CA PRO A 21 -8.69 0.39 -13.86
C PRO A 21 -7.23 0.34 -14.31
N ASP A 22 -6.44 1.34 -13.93
CA ASP A 22 -5.06 1.52 -14.36
C ASP A 22 -4.09 1.03 -13.29
N PRO A 23 -2.88 0.57 -13.67
CA PRO A 23 -1.81 0.29 -12.73
C PRO A 23 -1.52 1.53 -11.88
N ILE A 24 -1.07 1.34 -10.64
CA ILE A 24 -0.71 2.42 -9.73
C ILE A 24 0.77 2.30 -9.41
N SER A 25 1.54 3.36 -9.68
CA SER A 25 2.90 3.49 -9.16
C SER A 25 2.86 3.98 -7.70
N LEU A 26 3.61 3.30 -6.84
CA LEU A 26 3.86 3.71 -5.46
C LEU A 26 5.21 4.46 -5.31
N ASN A 27 5.79 4.91 -6.43
CA ASN A 27 7.00 5.72 -6.42
C ASN A 27 6.67 7.19 -6.11
N PHE A 28 6.50 7.50 -4.82
CA PHE A 28 6.09 8.83 -4.38
C PHE A 28 7.05 9.93 -4.84
N ASP A 29 8.36 9.67 -4.85
CA ASP A 29 9.37 10.63 -5.28
C ASP A 29 9.21 11.01 -6.76
N VAL A 30 9.13 10.02 -7.65
CA VAL A 30 8.98 10.27 -9.10
C VAL A 30 7.61 10.88 -9.42
N ALA A 31 6.54 10.33 -8.84
CA ALA A 31 5.19 10.83 -9.03
C ALA A 31 5.05 12.30 -8.59
N SER A 32 5.57 12.63 -7.40
CA SER A 32 5.48 13.98 -6.85
C SER A 32 6.39 14.96 -7.59
N LYS A 33 7.59 14.54 -8.03
CA LYS A 33 8.45 15.34 -8.91
C LYS A 33 7.79 15.65 -10.26
N LYS A 34 6.92 14.77 -10.76
CA LYS A 34 6.15 15.06 -11.97
C LYS A 34 5.02 16.05 -11.70
N ALA A 35 4.25 15.84 -10.63
CA ALA A 35 2.98 16.54 -10.43
C ALA A 35 3.06 17.79 -9.52
N LEU A 36 3.77 17.71 -8.41
CA LEU A 36 3.66 18.66 -7.28
C LEU A 36 4.77 19.72 -7.32
N ALA A 37 4.43 20.93 -6.88
CA ALA A 37 5.38 22.03 -6.73
C ALA A 37 6.44 21.74 -5.64
N VAL A 38 6.05 21.01 -4.60
CA VAL A 38 6.95 20.51 -3.54
C VAL A 38 6.93 18.98 -3.58
N PRO A 39 7.99 18.34 -4.10
CA PRO A 39 8.08 16.89 -4.14
C PRO A 39 8.15 16.26 -2.75
N VAL A 40 7.65 15.04 -2.63
CA VAL A 40 7.71 14.21 -1.42
C VAL A 40 8.38 12.89 -1.74
N LYS A 41 9.24 12.42 -0.84
CA LYS A 41 9.86 11.09 -0.98
C LYS A 41 8.96 9.97 -0.47
N GLU A 42 8.05 10.31 0.42
CA GLU A 42 7.14 9.40 1.08
C GLU A 42 5.91 10.14 1.62
N LEU A 43 4.88 9.38 2.02
CA LEU A 43 3.70 9.92 2.68
C LEU A 43 3.94 10.11 4.17
N THR A 44 3.12 10.93 4.82
CA THR A 44 3.04 11.00 6.27
C THR A 44 1.81 10.24 6.77
N SER A 45 1.95 9.48 7.85
CA SER A 45 0.81 8.76 8.43
C SER A 45 -0.26 9.74 8.93
N GLY A 46 -1.52 9.50 8.57
CA GLY A 46 -2.66 10.39 8.83
C GLY A 46 -2.87 11.50 7.78
N GLN A 47 -2.03 11.57 6.75
CA GLN A 47 -2.15 12.53 5.66
C GLN A 47 -3.33 12.18 4.74
N GLN A 48 -4.03 13.20 4.24
CA GLN A 48 -5.01 13.05 3.17
C GLN A 48 -4.31 12.68 1.87
N VAL A 49 -4.77 11.65 1.17
CA VAL A 49 -4.18 11.18 -0.09
C VAL A 49 -5.22 11.01 -1.19
N MET A 50 -4.74 10.95 -2.42
CA MET A 50 -5.55 10.75 -3.62
C MET A 50 -4.84 9.82 -4.60
N ILE A 51 -5.62 9.12 -5.43
CA ILE A 51 -5.13 8.57 -6.70
C ILE A 51 -5.15 9.72 -7.72
N LEU A 52 -3.98 10.05 -8.26
CA LEU A 52 -3.81 11.07 -9.29
C LEU A 52 -3.70 10.40 -10.65
N ARG A 53 -4.56 10.80 -11.58
CA ARG A 53 -4.55 10.33 -12.97
C ARG A 53 -3.76 11.28 -13.85
N PHE A 54 -2.86 10.72 -14.63
CA PHE A 54 -2.00 11.48 -15.54
C PHE A 54 -2.56 11.45 -16.96
N THR A 55 -2.36 12.55 -17.70
CA THR A 55 -2.83 12.64 -19.10
C THR A 55 -1.85 12.00 -20.10
N ASP A 56 -0.59 11.82 -19.71
CA ASP A 56 0.54 11.55 -20.61
C ASP A 56 1.29 10.24 -20.29
N ILE A 57 0.83 9.47 -19.30
CA ILE A 57 1.36 8.14 -18.94
C ILE A 57 0.21 7.17 -18.63
N PRO A 58 0.37 5.86 -18.88
CA PRO A 58 -0.71 4.87 -18.86
C PRO A 58 -0.96 4.24 -17.47
N PHE A 59 -0.60 4.95 -16.41
CA PHE A 59 -0.76 4.51 -15.03
C PHE A 59 -0.95 5.69 -14.10
N ASP A 60 -1.52 5.43 -12.94
CA ASP A 60 -1.82 6.41 -11.90
C ASP A 60 -0.76 6.41 -10.80
N ALA A 61 -0.84 7.36 -9.87
CA ALA A 61 -0.01 7.34 -8.65
C ALA A 61 -0.83 7.77 -7.43
N ILE A 62 -0.44 7.29 -6.26
CA ILE A 62 -0.98 7.80 -4.99
C ILE A 62 -0.09 8.93 -4.49
N LEU A 63 -0.68 10.09 -4.20
CA LEU A 63 0.03 11.28 -3.73
C LEU A 63 -0.75 12.00 -2.62
N PRO A 64 -0.08 12.88 -1.85
CA PRO A 64 -0.74 13.82 -0.95
C PRO A 64 -1.85 14.63 -1.65
N PHE A 65 -3.00 14.73 -1.02
CA PHE A 65 -4.07 15.61 -1.45
C PHE A 65 -3.80 17.06 -1.03
N GLY A 66 -4.22 18.02 -1.85
CA GLY A 66 -4.20 19.45 -1.52
C GLY A 66 -2.86 20.17 -1.71
N GLY A 67 -1.83 19.49 -2.24
CA GLY A 67 -0.59 20.15 -2.66
C GLY A 67 -0.80 20.98 -3.93
N ALA A 68 -0.08 22.10 -4.04
CA ALA A 68 -0.03 22.86 -5.29
C ALA A 68 0.66 22.03 -6.38
N TYR A 69 0.03 21.94 -7.56
CA TYR A 69 0.67 21.36 -8.73
C TYR A 69 1.74 22.30 -9.30
N LYS A 70 2.65 21.74 -10.09
CA LYS A 70 3.55 22.55 -10.91
C LYS A 70 2.75 23.36 -11.94
N PRO A 71 3.20 24.56 -12.35
CA PRO A 71 2.47 25.40 -13.30
C PRO A 71 2.20 24.74 -14.66
N ASP A 72 3.08 23.85 -15.09
CA ASP A 72 3.02 23.11 -16.35
C ASP A 72 2.33 21.74 -16.23
N PHE A 73 1.95 21.33 -15.01
CA PHE A 73 1.27 20.06 -14.78
C PHE A 73 -0.25 20.24 -14.78
N LYS A 74 -0.95 19.38 -15.53
CA LYS A 74 -2.41 19.28 -15.53
C LYS A 74 -2.82 17.84 -15.28
N PRO A 75 -3.44 17.51 -14.14
CA PRO A 75 -3.97 16.16 -13.94
C PRO A 75 -5.15 15.90 -14.87
N GLN A 76 -5.36 14.64 -15.23
CA GLN A 76 -6.59 14.23 -15.89
C GLN A 76 -7.77 14.28 -14.91
N ASN A 77 -7.56 13.71 -13.72
CA ASN A 77 -8.50 13.75 -12.59
C ASN A 77 -7.75 13.36 -11.29
N GLY A 78 -8.39 13.57 -10.14
CA GLY A 78 -7.96 13.04 -8.85
C GLY A 78 -9.12 12.38 -8.10
N ILE A 79 -8.85 11.24 -7.46
CA ILE A 79 -9.81 10.51 -6.64
C ILE A 79 -9.31 10.54 -5.19
N THR A 80 -10.01 11.25 -4.32
CA THR A 80 -9.67 11.34 -2.90
C THR A 80 -9.91 10.01 -2.19
N LEU A 81 -8.88 9.48 -1.52
CA LEU A 81 -8.98 8.27 -0.69
C LEU A 81 -9.25 8.58 0.79
N GLY A 82 -9.11 9.85 1.19
CA GLY A 82 -9.17 10.27 2.57
C GLY A 82 -7.81 10.13 3.28
N LYS A 83 -7.83 10.07 4.61
CA LYS A 83 -6.61 9.92 5.40
C LYS A 83 -6.11 8.49 5.24
N ALA A 84 -4.79 8.32 5.18
CA ALA A 84 -4.16 7.01 5.14
C ALA A 84 -3.12 6.88 6.26
N TYR A 85 -3.02 5.71 6.89
CA TYR A 85 -1.82 5.33 7.60
C TYR A 85 -0.70 5.06 6.60
N TYR A 86 0.53 5.36 6.99
CA TYR A 86 1.71 5.09 6.18
C TYR A 86 2.79 4.39 7.01
N PHE A 87 3.36 3.33 6.45
CA PHE A 87 4.53 2.63 6.99
C PHE A 87 5.67 2.67 5.96
N PRO A 88 6.82 3.27 6.30
CA PRO A 88 7.86 3.55 5.32
C PRO A 88 8.62 2.29 4.92
N TYR A 89 9.24 2.29 3.75
CA TYR A 89 10.30 1.34 3.44
C TYR A 89 11.57 1.70 4.23
N LYS A 90 12.20 0.71 4.86
CA LYS A 90 13.51 0.86 5.52
C LYS A 90 14.40 -0.31 5.13
N THR A 91 15.70 -0.05 4.97
CA THR A 91 16.73 -1.06 4.68
C THR A 91 17.56 -1.39 5.91
N GLY A 92 18.19 -2.56 5.92
CA GLY A 92 19.08 -2.97 7.01
C GLY A 92 18.31 -3.33 8.29
N PRO A 93 17.41 -4.33 8.24
CA PRO A 93 16.72 -4.80 9.44
C PRO A 93 17.75 -5.26 10.47
N ASN A 94 17.46 -5.05 11.75
CA ASN A 94 18.30 -5.49 12.86
C ASN A 94 17.45 -6.29 13.85
N ALA A 95 17.85 -7.54 14.08
CA ALA A 95 17.14 -8.47 14.96
C ALA A 95 17.03 -8.01 16.42
N SER A 96 17.87 -7.08 16.87
CA SER A 96 17.78 -6.47 18.21
C SER A 96 16.81 -5.28 18.28
N ASN A 97 16.40 -4.72 17.13
CA ASN A 97 15.55 -3.53 17.08
C ASN A 97 14.71 -3.45 15.79
N PHE A 98 13.76 -4.37 15.62
CA PHE A 98 12.86 -4.32 14.47
C PHE A 98 12.04 -3.03 14.41
N ARG A 99 11.59 -2.49 15.55
CA ARG A 99 10.79 -1.26 15.57
C ARG A 99 11.52 -0.04 15.01
N GLY A 100 12.82 0.08 15.29
CA GLY A 100 13.63 1.16 14.76
C GLY A 100 14.03 0.95 13.28
N THR A 101 14.28 -0.30 12.89
CA THR A 101 14.97 -0.64 11.62
C THR A 101 14.08 -1.19 10.52
N VAL A 102 12.89 -1.68 10.85
CA VAL A 102 11.88 -2.14 9.89
C VAL A 102 10.77 -1.11 9.78
N GLY A 103 10.33 -0.84 8.56
CA GLY A 103 9.17 0.01 8.31
C GLY A 103 7.95 -0.43 9.10
N ASN A 104 7.31 0.44 9.86
CA ASN A 104 6.12 0.06 10.61
C ASN A 104 5.17 1.22 10.90
N VAL A 105 3.91 0.87 11.14
CA VAL A 105 2.87 1.76 11.66
C VAL A 105 1.92 0.97 12.54
N ASP A 106 1.48 1.57 13.64
CA ASP A 106 0.45 1.01 14.51
C ASP A 106 -0.91 1.55 14.10
N ILE A 107 -1.89 0.65 13.95
CA ILE A 107 -3.25 0.96 13.53
C ILE A 107 -4.26 0.33 14.50
N PRO A 108 -5.47 0.89 14.65
CA PRO A 108 -6.53 0.23 15.40
C PRO A 108 -6.94 -1.06 14.70
N VAL A 109 -7.21 -2.11 15.47
CA VAL A 109 -7.77 -3.38 14.97
C VAL A 109 -9.17 -3.17 14.37
N SER A 110 -9.91 -2.21 14.94
CA SER A 110 -11.22 -1.78 14.48
C SER A 110 -11.24 -0.25 14.43
N PRO A 111 -10.86 0.38 13.30
CA PRO A 111 -10.93 1.82 13.12
C PRO A 111 -12.37 2.34 13.30
N SER A 112 -12.47 3.54 13.87
CA SER A 112 -13.70 4.32 13.88
C SER A 112 -13.92 5.01 12.52
N ALA A 113 -15.10 5.60 12.32
CA ALA A 113 -15.42 6.32 11.08
C ALA A 113 -14.49 7.52 10.78
N ASN A 114 -13.76 8.03 11.79
CA ASN A 114 -12.82 9.14 11.63
C ASN A 114 -11.37 8.67 11.43
N ASP A 115 -11.11 7.37 11.62
CA ASP A 115 -9.79 6.79 11.41
C ASP A 115 -9.55 6.51 9.92
N PRO A 116 -8.29 6.55 9.46
CA PRO A 116 -7.93 6.09 8.13
C PRO A 116 -8.41 4.66 7.83
N HIS A 117 -8.97 4.43 6.64
CA HIS A 117 -9.34 3.10 6.14
C HIS A 117 -8.29 2.47 5.22
N TYR A 118 -7.23 3.21 4.89
CA TYR A 118 -6.12 2.74 4.09
C TYR A 118 -4.83 2.70 4.92
N VAL A 119 -4.03 1.66 4.73
CA VAL A 119 -2.66 1.56 5.24
C VAL A 119 -1.74 1.32 4.06
N LEU A 120 -0.94 2.32 3.73
CA LEU A 120 -0.16 2.37 2.49
C LEU A 120 1.34 2.28 2.77
N THR A 121 2.08 1.83 1.76
CA THR A 121 3.54 1.86 1.75
C THR A 121 4.05 2.18 0.34
N GLY A 122 5.38 2.30 0.18
CA GLY A 122 6.02 2.49 -1.11
C GLY A 122 6.05 1.21 -1.96
N GLU A 123 6.76 1.26 -3.09
CA GLU A 123 6.93 0.11 -3.98
C GLU A 123 7.45 -1.14 -3.23
N MET A 124 6.87 -2.30 -3.52
CA MET A 124 7.27 -3.57 -2.93
C MET A 124 7.72 -4.54 -4.02
N ASN A 125 9.03 -4.58 -4.23
CA ASN A 125 9.70 -5.59 -5.03
C ASN A 125 10.48 -6.52 -4.08
N GLY A 126 10.14 -7.81 -4.03
CA GLY A 126 10.82 -8.76 -3.15
C GLY A 126 10.56 -8.57 -1.65
N CYS A 127 9.75 -7.58 -1.23
CA CYS A 127 9.49 -7.25 0.17
C CYS A 127 8.26 -7.99 0.74
N SER A 128 8.13 -8.00 2.07
CA SER A 128 6.95 -8.53 2.77
C SER A 128 6.17 -7.47 3.52
N LEU A 129 4.84 -7.55 3.44
CA LEU A 129 3.91 -6.83 4.29
C LEU A 129 3.44 -7.80 5.36
N ILE A 130 3.64 -7.47 6.63
CA ILE A 130 3.32 -8.36 7.75
C ILE A 130 2.44 -7.63 8.74
N VAL A 131 1.43 -8.29 9.28
CA VAL A 131 0.55 -7.72 10.31
C VAL A 131 0.72 -8.51 11.60
N THR A 132 1.22 -7.84 12.65
CA THR A 132 1.40 -8.43 13.98
C THR A 132 0.47 -7.79 15.00
N LYS A 133 0.03 -8.56 16.00
CA LYS A 133 -0.76 -8.06 17.11
C LYS A 133 -0.48 -8.88 18.37
N LYS A 134 -0.22 -8.23 19.50
CA LYS A 134 -0.14 -8.93 20.77
C LYS A 134 -1.54 -9.31 21.27
N THR A 135 -1.61 -10.37 22.06
CA THR A 135 -2.87 -10.82 22.70
C THR A 135 -3.49 -9.68 23.50
N ASN A 136 -4.82 -9.51 23.38
CA ASN A 136 -5.62 -8.47 24.06
C ASN A 136 -5.30 -7.01 23.71
N GLU A 137 -4.39 -6.72 22.78
CA GLU A 137 -4.19 -5.35 22.29
C GLU A 137 -5.34 -4.89 21.40
N THR A 138 -5.64 -3.60 21.43
CA THR A 138 -6.63 -2.94 20.54
C THR A 138 -5.99 -2.40 19.26
N LYS A 139 -4.67 -2.42 19.20
CA LYS A 139 -3.88 -2.03 18.03
C LYS A 139 -3.13 -3.24 17.46
N CYS A 140 -2.90 -3.20 16.17
CA CYS A 140 -1.95 -4.06 15.49
C CYS A 140 -0.90 -3.20 14.80
N THR A 141 0.16 -3.86 14.34
CA THR A 141 1.24 -3.23 13.61
C THR A 141 1.33 -3.82 12.23
N VAL A 142 1.43 -2.94 11.25
CA VAL A 142 1.76 -3.30 9.87
C VAL A 142 3.24 -3.02 9.64
N TRP A 143 3.95 -3.97 9.06
CA TRP A 143 5.37 -3.92 8.81
C TRP A 143 5.67 -3.99 7.31
N HIS A 144 6.64 -3.20 6.86
CA HIS A 144 7.30 -3.37 5.57
C HIS A 144 8.66 -4.03 5.83
N PHE A 145 8.69 -5.36 5.79
CA PHE A 145 9.94 -6.10 5.95
C PHE A 145 10.71 -6.13 4.62
N PRO A 146 11.91 -5.53 4.55
CA PRO A 146 12.67 -5.44 3.30
C PRO A 146 13.22 -6.81 2.92
N SER A 147 13.07 -7.19 1.65
CA SER A 147 13.72 -8.35 1.01
C SER A 147 14.01 -9.55 1.94
N PRO A 148 12.98 -10.26 2.46
CA PRO A 148 13.17 -11.36 3.41
C PRO A 148 14.19 -12.41 2.97
N ASP A 149 14.27 -12.70 1.67
CA ASP A 149 15.22 -13.68 1.13
C ASP A 149 16.68 -13.19 1.22
N SER A 150 16.90 -11.88 1.05
CA SER A 150 18.21 -11.24 1.23
C SER A 150 18.59 -11.05 2.70
N TYR A 151 17.60 -10.85 3.57
CA TYR A 151 17.76 -10.66 5.01
C TYR A 151 17.26 -11.87 5.81
N LYS A 152 17.57 -13.08 5.33
CA LYS A 152 16.97 -14.32 5.85
C LYS A 152 17.14 -14.49 7.36
N LYS A 153 18.33 -14.17 7.90
CA LYS A 153 18.62 -14.33 9.33
C LYS A 153 17.74 -13.41 10.19
N GLU A 154 17.64 -12.15 9.80
CA GLU A 154 16.81 -11.14 10.47
C GLU A 154 15.33 -11.46 10.33
N TYR A 155 14.93 -11.97 9.16
CA TYR A 155 13.56 -12.39 8.91
C TYR A 155 13.17 -13.59 9.78
N ASP A 156 13.99 -14.63 9.84
CA ASP A 156 13.76 -15.78 10.72
C ASP A 156 13.69 -15.35 12.20
N ALA A 157 14.54 -14.40 12.61
CA ALA A 157 14.48 -13.81 13.95
C ALA A 157 13.18 -13.01 14.19
N PHE A 158 12.69 -12.28 13.19
CA PHE A 158 11.41 -11.57 13.25
C PHE A 158 10.25 -12.56 13.46
N LYS A 159 10.18 -13.60 12.63
CA LYS A 159 9.14 -14.63 12.71
C LYS A 159 9.18 -15.36 14.05
N LYS A 160 10.38 -15.63 14.58
CA LYS A 160 10.56 -16.19 15.93
C LYS A 160 10.07 -15.25 17.03
N GLN A 161 10.39 -13.96 16.94
CA GLN A 161 10.01 -12.96 17.94
C GLN A 161 8.49 -12.76 18.00
N PHE A 162 7.83 -12.72 16.85
CA PHE A 162 6.38 -12.49 16.74
C PHE A 162 5.59 -13.79 16.54
N LYS A 163 6.12 -14.94 16.97
CA LYS A 163 5.45 -16.22 16.87
C LYS A 163 4.12 -16.21 17.63
N ASN A 164 3.04 -16.71 17.03
CA ASN A 164 1.66 -16.62 17.49
C ASN A 164 1.08 -15.19 17.53
N GLU A 165 1.79 -14.20 16.99
CA GLU A 165 1.34 -12.81 16.93
C GLU A 165 1.21 -12.32 15.49
N ILE A 166 1.47 -13.16 14.48
CA ILE A 166 1.35 -12.80 13.06
C ILE A 166 -0.03 -13.23 12.57
N TYR A 167 -0.82 -12.28 12.07
CA TYR A 167 -2.21 -12.52 11.63
C TYR A 167 -2.38 -12.41 10.12
N GLY A 168 -1.38 -11.84 9.45
CA GLY A 168 -1.45 -11.54 8.04
C GLY A 168 -0.07 -11.38 7.45
N GLU A 169 0.12 -11.90 6.23
CA GLU A 169 1.35 -11.71 5.50
C GLU A 169 1.13 -11.76 3.98
N ILE A 170 1.79 -10.85 3.28
CA ILE A 170 2.00 -10.87 1.83
C ILE A 170 3.51 -10.90 1.60
N ARG A 171 4.02 -11.95 0.95
CA ARG A 171 5.42 -12.10 0.55
C ARG A 171 5.57 -12.01 -0.96
N TYR A 172 6.81 -11.90 -1.43
CA TYR A 172 7.11 -11.98 -2.87
C TYR A 172 6.53 -13.23 -3.52
N ALA A 173 6.52 -14.40 -2.87
CA ALA A 173 5.88 -15.60 -3.42
C ALA A 173 4.38 -15.44 -3.75
N ASN A 174 3.69 -14.46 -3.16
CA ASN A 174 2.28 -14.18 -3.45
C ASN A 174 2.08 -13.32 -4.71
N TYR A 175 3.07 -12.52 -5.13
CA TYR A 175 2.90 -11.55 -6.23
C TYR A 175 4.00 -11.57 -7.28
N GLY A 176 5.19 -12.09 -6.96
CA GLY A 176 6.40 -12.03 -7.77
C GLY A 176 6.32 -12.72 -9.13
N GLY A 177 5.34 -13.62 -9.30
CA GLY A 177 5.09 -14.30 -10.57
C GLY A 177 6.32 -15.08 -11.06
N ASN A 178 6.49 -15.13 -12.37
CA ASN A 178 7.68 -15.72 -12.98
C ASN A 178 8.63 -14.60 -13.41
N VAL A 179 9.79 -14.51 -12.76
CA VAL A 179 10.84 -13.51 -13.05
C VAL A 179 11.29 -13.49 -14.52
N LEU A 180 11.23 -14.63 -15.22
CA LEU A 180 11.56 -14.72 -16.66
C LEU A 180 10.53 -13.99 -17.54
N LYS A 181 9.33 -13.71 -17.00
CA LYS A 181 8.27 -12.95 -17.67
C LYS A 181 8.23 -11.47 -17.26
N GLY A 182 9.25 -11.01 -16.53
CA GLY A 182 9.38 -9.64 -16.04
C GLY A 182 9.47 -9.57 -14.52
N GLU A 183 10.04 -8.48 -14.03
CA GLU A 183 10.02 -8.16 -12.60
C GLU A 183 8.61 -7.72 -12.20
N ILE A 184 8.07 -8.29 -11.13
CA ILE A 184 6.73 -7.96 -10.63
C ILE A 184 6.86 -7.28 -9.27
N ASP A 185 6.21 -6.12 -9.15
CA ASP A 185 6.03 -5.41 -7.89
C ASP A 185 4.61 -5.63 -7.36
N GLY A 186 4.42 -5.48 -6.06
CA GLY A 186 3.11 -5.50 -5.42
C GLY A 186 2.67 -4.11 -5.00
N VAL A 187 1.51 -3.66 -5.48
CA VAL A 187 0.75 -2.60 -4.81
C VAL A 187 0.04 -3.25 -3.62
N ASN A 188 0.80 -3.39 -2.53
CA ASN A 188 0.36 -4.06 -1.31
C ASN A 188 -0.08 -3.03 -0.28
N TYR A 189 -1.26 -3.22 0.30
CA TYR A 189 -1.84 -2.31 1.28
C TYR A 189 -2.85 -3.04 2.15
N LEU A 190 -3.30 -2.37 3.21
CA LEU A 190 -4.51 -2.79 3.92
C LEU A 190 -5.66 -1.84 3.59
N TYR A 191 -6.84 -2.42 3.47
CA TYR A 191 -8.11 -1.71 3.38
C TYR A 191 -9.05 -2.16 4.49
N TYR A 192 -9.67 -1.23 5.22
CA TYR A 192 -10.71 -1.58 6.19
C TYR A 192 -12.07 -1.62 5.50
N ASN A 193 -12.63 -2.83 5.39
CA ASN A 193 -13.96 -3.05 4.82
C ASN A 193 -15.02 -2.83 5.91
N ASN A 194 -15.89 -1.82 5.76
CA ASN A 194 -16.84 -1.49 6.82
C ASN A 194 -18.04 -2.43 6.85
N ALA A 195 -18.37 -3.14 5.77
CA ALA A 195 -19.41 -4.15 5.75
C ALA A 195 -18.99 -5.38 6.55
N SER A 196 -17.77 -5.88 6.35
CA SER A 196 -17.25 -7.04 7.08
C SER A 196 -16.61 -6.69 8.42
N LYS A 197 -16.35 -5.39 8.68
CA LYS A 197 -15.66 -4.86 9.87
C LYS A 197 -14.26 -5.45 10.04
N LYS A 198 -13.58 -5.75 8.93
CA LYS A 198 -12.24 -6.36 8.93
C LYS A 198 -11.27 -5.57 8.08
N TRP A 199 -10.01 -5.57 8.53
CA TRP A 199 -8.88 -5.25 7.67
C TRP A 199 -8.69 -6.35 6.63
N GLN A 200 -8.48 -5.94 5.38
CA GLN A 200 -8.17 -6.81 4.26
C GLN A 200 -6.72 -6.57 3.84
N LEU A 201 -5.94 -7.63 3.76
CA LEU A 201 -4.68 -7.64 3.02
C LEU A 201 -5.02 -7.61 1.54
N SER A 202 -4.59 -6.56 0.84
CA SER A 202 -4.84 -6.38 -0.58
C SER A 202 -3.51 -6.37 -1.32
N CYS A 203 -3.43 -7.16 -2.39
CA CYS A 203 -2.28 -7.22 -3.27
C CYS A 203 -2.75 -7.07 -4.71
N ILE A 204 -2.22 -6.06 -5.39
CA ILE A 204 -2.38 -5.85 -6.82
C ILE A 204 -0.99 -5.98 -7.46
N PRO A 205 -0.67 -7.14 -8.06
CA PRO A 205 0.59 -7.30 -8.78
C PRO A 205 0.64 -6.38 -10.01
N ILE A 206 1.80 -5.77 -10.25
CA ILE A 206 2.08 -4.91 -11.40
C ILE A 206 3.41 -5.31 -12.04
N SER A 207 3.48 -5.27 -13.36
CA SER A 207 4.73 -5.54 -14.07
C SER A 207 5.59 -4.29 -14.07
N ARG A 208 6.85 -4.43 -13.66
CA ARG A 208 7.85 -3.38 -13.71
C ARG A 208 8.53 -3.38 -15.08
N VAL A 209 8.49 -2.24 -15.75
CA VAL A 209 9.09 -2.04 -17.08
C VAL A 209 10.24 -1.06 -16.97
N VAL A 210 11.45 -1.58 -17.10
CA VAL A 210 12.67 -0.76 -17.18
C VAL A 210 12.81 -0.27 -18.62
N THR A 211 12.74 1.04 -18.80
CA THR A 211 12.93 1.67 -20.12
C THR A 211 14.21 2.48 -20.16
N THR A 212 14.91 2.41 -21.29
CA THR A 212 16.08 3.25 -21.60
C THR A 212 15.76 4.31 -22.65
N ASP A 213 14.51 4.39 -23.12
CA ASP A 213 14.07 5.37 -24.11
C ASP A 213 14.12 6.79 -23.52
N PRO A 214 14.96 7.69 -24.06
CA PRO A 214 15.10 9.05 -23.56
C PRO A 214 13.80 9.85 -23.58
N GLN A 215 12.88 9.59 -24.52
CA GLN A 215 11.59 10.29 -24.57
C GLN A 215 10.68 9.87 -23.43
N LYS A 216 10.62 8.56 -23.14
CA LYS A 216 9.86 8.04 -21.99
C LYS A 216 10.47 8.48 -20.66
N LEU A 217 11.80 8.49 -20.54
CA LEU A 217 12.48 8.95 -19.31
C LEU A 217 12.27 10.44 -19.02
N LYS A 218 12.07 11.27 -20.05
CA LYS A 218 11.66 12.68 -19.88
C LYS A 218 10.24 12.81 -19.29
N LEU A 219 9.33 11.89 -19.62
CA LEU A 219 7.96 11.88 -19.10
C LEU A 219 7.87 11.31 -17.70
N TRP A 220 8.65 10.26 -17.43
CA TRP A 220 8.68 9.53 -16.17
C TRP A 220 10.08 8.97 -15.92
N ASN A 221 10.81 9.59 -14.99
CA ASN A 221 12.16 9.17 -14.61
C ASN A 221 12.13 8.18 -13.44
N GLY A 222 11.50 7.03 -13.68
CA GLY A 222 11.34 5.93 -12.73
C GLY A 222 10.96 4.65 -13.46
N ASN A 223 10.61 3.63 -12.71
CA ASN A 223 10.11 2.41 -13.31
C ASN A 223 8.73 2.65 -13.90
N TRP A 224 8.51 2.25 -15.15
CA TRP A 224 7.18 2.21 -15.72
C TRP A 224 6.44 1.00 -15.16
N VAL A 225 5.12 1.12 -15.03
CA VAL A 225 4.30 0.06 -14.46
C VAL A 225 3.19 -0.33 -15.42
N GLU A 226 2.98 -1.63 -15.56
CA GLU A 226 1.95 -2.21 -16.41
C GLU A 226 1.12 -3.23 -15.62
N LYS A 227 0.01 -3.68 -16.20
CA LYS A 227 -0.80 -4.75 -15.59
C LYS A 227 0.01 -6.03 -15.55
N SER A 228 0.01 -6.71 -14.40
CA SER A 228 0.57 -8.05 -14.28
C SER A 228 -0.42 -9.11 -14.75
N SER A 229 0.12 -10.22 -15.24
CA SER A 229 -0.65 -11.46 -15.46
C SER A 229 -0.89 -12.25 -14.18
N VAL A 230 -0.19 -11.91 -13.09
CA VAL A 230 -0.43 -12.49 -11.76
C VAL A 230 -1.74 -11.93 -11.20
N PRO A 231 -2.68 -12.79 -10.75
CA PRO A 231 -3.98 -12.32 -10.29
C PRO A 231 -3.86 -11.47 -9.03
N ARG A 232 -4.71 -10.44 -8.95
CA ARG A 232 -4.94 -9.68 -7.71
C ARG A 232 -5.55 -10.62 -6.66
N PHE A 233 -5.24 -10.41 -5.39
CA PHE A 233 -5.94 -11.13 -4.31
C PHE A 233 -6.23 -10.23 -3.10
N LYS A 234 -7.26 -10.62 -2.34
CA LYS A 234 -7.55 -10.08 -1.02
C LYS A 234 -7.64 -11.20 0.01
N LYS A 235 -7.30 -10.89 1.25
CA LYS A 235 -7.52 -11.78 2.39
C LYS A 235 -7.93 -10.98 3.62
N ASP A 236 -9.08 -11.31 4.18
CA ASP A 236 -9.51 -10.77 5.47
C ASP A 236 -8.54 -11.22 6.57
N ILE A 237 -8.20 -10.30 7.47
CA ILE A 237 -7.41 -10.60 8.66
C ILE A 237 -8.36 -11.02 9.79
N ASP A 238 -8.17 -12.23 10.30
CA ASP A 238 -8.87 -12.74 11.48
C ASP A 238 -7.98 -12.62 12.72
N PHE A 239 -8.15 -11.53 13.49
CA PHE A 239 -7.37 -11.28 14.70
C PHE A 239 -7.65 -12.25 15.87
N SER A 240 -8.50 -13.26 15.68
CA SER A 240 -8.67 -14.36 16.63
C SER A 240 -7.74 -15.55 16.36
N LYS A 241 -7.12 -15.61 15.16
CA LYS A 241 -6.33 -16.76 14.71
C LYS A 241 -5.02 -16.30 14.06
N PRO A 242 -3.88 -16.34 14.78
CA PRO A 242 -2.59 -16.10 14.14
C PRO A 242 -2.33 -17.18 13.07
N ILE A 243 -1.64 -16.78 12.00
CA ILE A 243 -1.24 -17.67 10.89
C ILE A 243 0.10 -18.35 11.15
N GLU A 244 0.87 -17.84 12.12
CA GLU A 244 2.16 -18.36 12.60
C GLU A 244 2.37 -18.05 14.08
#